data_AF-A0A7S2DHQ3-F1
#
_entry.id   AF-A0A7S2DHQ3-F1
#
_cell.length_a   1.000
_cell.length_b   1.000
_cell.length_c   1.000
_cell.angle_alpha   90.00
_cell.angle_beta   90.00
_cell.angle_gamma   90.00
#
_symmetry.space_group_name_H-M   'P 1'
#
loop_
_entity.id
_entity.type
_entity.pdbx_description
1 polymer ?
#
loop_
_entity_poly.entity_id
_entity_poly.type
_entity_poly.pdbx_seq_one_letter_code
_entity_poly.pdbx_strand_id
1 'polypeptide(L)'
;CRRHWWSNESPVFLAERLCTSLPCPKNGEAYDATLRVGFALRPGASPSSSSVEWLGCYWKLPRQPLSSQGARSLQERVVSSVRTNGTAAVDPWHASEVYAALTGLLPQLFGAQLPSVEALEERYKTQPALAAYFVARFASAMQQKLDQAKAFLSSAEKSAAALEEGQAKNCVRSFIQRWQSVLVTKDRGKAWSKNNSECLRKSLDFMPWNANAYYIQGVKSLQEWHLEVAVACFHKSLALDPDFKAPYVNLGICHLQREEWQKAIDISEEGLVRHTGPQLLYHMGVAKANLAMEGEMGGFTQLQEAKECLDKARKSAEGQRRRRDRCEDSRSPWTPYDDTLFRWLEVRLEELRTQRRMLPGVMPGGAPLMLPRSRGQLGKRIGWDAFSCRV
;
A
#
# COMPACT_ATOMS: atom_id res chain seq x y z
N CYS A 1 20.93 -1.84 19.73
CA CYS A 1 20.18 -2.68 18.77
C CYS A 1 18.68 -2.34 18.79
N ARG A 2 18.17 -1.54 17.84
CA ARG A 2 16.72 -1.52 17.58
C ARG A 2 16.43 -2.71 16.66
N ARG A 3 15.85 -3.77 17.21
CA ARG A 3 15.37 -4.92 16.42
C ARG A 3 14.25 -4.42 15.52
N HIS A 4 14.52 -4.26 14.23
CA HIS A 4 13.49 -4.00 13.24
C HIS A 4 12.78 -5.32 12.95
N TRP A 5 11.60 -5.50 13.54
CA TRP A 5 10.72 -6.61 13.23
C TRP A 5 9.90 -6.24 12.00
N TRP A 6 10.45 -6.48 10.82
CA TRP A 6 9.72 -6.38 9.57
C TRP A 6 8.85 -7.62 9.40
N SER A 7 7.69 -7.63 10.06
CA SER A 7 6.48 -8.26 9.49
C SER A 7 5.25 -7.89 10.29
N ASN A 8 4.34 -7.13 9.65
CA ASN A 8 2.97 -6.95 10.09
C ASN A 8 2.20 -8.28 9.93
N GLU A 9 2.42 -9.19 10.89
CA GLU A 9 1.69 -10.45 11.13
C GLU A 9 2.16 -11.74 10.42
N SER A 10 3.24 -11.74 9.63
CA SER A 10 3.93 -13.03 9.46
C SER A 10 4.77 -13.24 10.72
N PRO A 11 4.55 -14.32 11.48
CA PRO A 11 5.57 -14.74 12.43
C PRO A 11 6.88 -14.83 11.63
N VAL A 12 7.93 -14.16 12.12
CA VAL A 12 9.24 -14.25 11.48
C VAL A 12 9.76 -15.64 11.78
N PHE A 13 9.55 -16.55 10.83
CA PHE A 13 10.16 -17.87 10.86
C PHE A 13 11.57 -17.70 10.30
N LEU A 14 12.50 -17.51 11.23
CA LEU A 14 13.89 -17.28 10.90
C LEU A 14 14.51 -18.61 10.47
N ALA A 15 14.70 -18.79 9.16
CA ALA A 15 15.55 -19.85 8.65
C ALA A 15 17.02 -19.37 8.78
N GLU A 16 17.61 -19.54 9.96
CA GLU A 16 19.02 -19.23 10.16
C GLU A 16 19.89 -20.34 9.59
N ARG A 17 20.48 -20.07 8.42
CA ARG A 17 21.91 -20.31 8.28
C ARG A 17 22.57 -18.94 8.39
N LEU A 18 23.51 -18.79 9.33
CA LEU A 18 24.36 -17.61 9.38
C LEU A 18 25.15 -17.54 8.08
N CYS A 19 24.68 -16.72 7.15
CA CYS A 19 25.39 -16.42 5.90
C CYS A 19 25.91 -14.99 6.01
N THR A 20 27.22 -14.82 6.12
CA THR A 20 27.85 -13.51 5.99
C THR A 20 27.67 -13.04 4.54
N SER A 21 26.86 -12.00 4.31
CA SER A 21 26.76 -11.38 2.99
C SER A 21 28.03 -10.58 2.70
N LEU A 22 28.59 -10.75 1.51
CA LEU A 22 29.66 -9.89 1.02
C LEU A 22 29.04 -8.58 0.50
N PRO A 23 29.61 -7.41 0.85
CA PRO A 23 29.13 -6.14 0.30
C PRO A 23 29.21 -6.13 -1.24
N CYS A 24 28.19 -5.58 -1.88
CA CYS A 24 28.17 -5.44 -3.33
C CYS A 24 28.96 -4.18 -3.75
N PRO A 25 30.04 -4.30 -4.54
CA PRO A 25 30.78 -3.14 -4.99
C PRO A 25 30.11 -2.48 -6.20
N LYS A 26 30.04 -1.14 -6.21
CA LYS A 26 29.70 -0.35 -7.39
C LYS A 26 30.50 0.94 -7.37
N ASN A 27 31.22 1.23 -8.46
CA ASN A 27 32.00 2.46 -8.64
C ASN A 27 32.95 2.78 -7.47
N GLY A 28 33.60 1.76 -6.89
CA GLY A 28 34.54 1.93 -5.78
C GLY A 28 33.89 2.02 -4.38
N GLU A 29 32.57 1.96 -4.29
CA GLU A 29 31.84 1.99 -3.02
C GLU A 29 31.17 0.63 -2.72
N ALA A 30 31.05 0.31 -1.43
CA ALA A 30 30.45 -0.93 -0.94
C ALA A 30 29.00 -0.70 -0.50
N TYR A 31 28.10 -1.61 -0.87
CA TYR A 31 26.67 -1.52 -0.59
C TYR A 31 26.14 -2.77 0.11
N ASP A 32 25.19 -2.59 1.02
CA ASP A 32 24.37 -3.67 1.59
C ASP A 32 23.16 -3.94 0.68
N ALA A 33 23.38 -4.76 -0.35
CA ALA A 33 22.46 -4.92 -1.48
C ALA A 33 21.51 -6.12 -1.31
N THR A 34 20.34 -6.04 -1.94
CA THR A 34 19.40 -7.17 -2.02
C THR A 34 19.42 -7.78 -3.41
N LEU A 35 19.69 -9.08 -3.54
CA LEU A 35 19.62 -9.80 -4.81
C LEU A 35 18.17 -9.89 -5.31
N ARG A 36 17.95 -9.57 -6.58
CA ARG A 36 16.69 -9.80 -7.29
C ARG A 36 16.92 -10.84 -8.38
N VAL A 37 16.10 -11.88 -8.35
CA VAL A 37 16.12 -12.96 -9.35
C VAL A 37 14.82 -12.92 -10.14
N GLY A 38 14.93 -12.77 -11.45
CA GLY A 38 13.83 -12.88 -12.38
C GLY A 38 13.75 -14.31 -12.92
N PHE A 39 12.56 -14.88 -12.91
CA PHE A 39 12.30 -16.18 -13.50
C PHE A 39 10.88 -16.21 -14.09
N ALA A 40 10.70 -17.10 -15.07
CA ALA A 40 9.40 -17.50 -15.59
C ALA A 40 9.19 -18.98 -15.27
N LEU A 41 8.00 -19.33 -14.80
CA LEU A 41 7.61 -20.72 -14.61
C LEU A 41 6.78 -21.16 -15.81
N ARG A 42 7.23 -22.22 -16.47
CA ARG A 42 6.49 -22.85 -17.56
C ARG A 42 5.75 -24.05 -16.98
N PRO A 43 4.40 -24.05 -16.98
CA PRO A 43 3.62 -25.18 -16.47
C PRO A 43 3.96 -26.45 -17.24
N GLY A 44 4.20 -27.54 -16.52
CA GLY A 44 4.24 -28.88 -17.11
C GLY A 44 2.96 -29.68 -16.80
N ALA A 45 2.92 -30.94 -17.22
CA ALA A 45 1.81 -31.86 -16.95
C ALA A 45 1.58 -32.13 -15.44
N SER A 46 2.58 -31.91 -14.59
CA SER A 46 2.52 -32.02 -13.13
C SER A 46 3.27 -30.86 -12.43
N PRO A 47 3.00 -30.61 -11.14
CA PRO A 47 3.76 -29.67 -10.30
C PRO A 47 5.28 -29.82 -10.41
N SER A 48 5.73 -31.08 -10.38
CA SER A 48 7.13 -31.48 -10.45
C SER A 48 7.70 -31.47 -11.87
N SER A 49 6.86 -31.36 -12.90
CA SER A 49 7.30 -31.26 -14.30
C SER A 49 7.29 -29.81 -14.83
N SER A 50 7.02 -28.82 -13.98
CA SER A 50 7.13 -27.41 -14.37
C SER A 50 8.59 -27.02 -14.51
N SER A 51 8.95 -26.31 -15.59
CA SER A 51 10.32 -25.85 -15.81
C SER A 51 10.49 -24.39 -15.40
N VAL A 52 11.69 -24.05 -14.93
CA VAL A 52 12.07 -22.69 -14.57
C VAL A 52 12.93 -22.12 -15.70
N GLU A 53 12.52 -21.00 -16.26
CA GLU A 53 13.31 -20.18 -17.17
C GLU A 53 13.89 -19.00 -16.40
N TRP A 54 15.21 -18.87 -16.36
CA TRP A 54 15.89 -17.78 -15.66
C TRP A 54 15.97 -16.54 -16.55
N LEU A 55 15.35 -15.45 -16.10
CA LEU A 55 15.33 -14.16 -16.83
C LEU A 55 16.52 -13.27 -16.46
N GLY A 56 17.34 -13.70 -15.50
CA GLY A 56 18.51 -12.96 -15.00
C GLY A 56 18.39 -12.56 -13.54
N CYS A 57 19.45 -11.98 -13.01
CA CYS A 57 19.47 -11.43 -11.66
C CYS A 57 20.32 -10.16 -11.59
N TYR A 58 20.01 -9.30 -10.61
CA TYR A 58 20.76 -8.08 -10.34
C TYR A 58 20.74 -7.76 -8.85
N TRP A 59 21.80 -7.11 -8.36
CA TRP A 59 21.82 -6.53 -7.02
C TRP A 59 21.03 -5.23 -7.04
N LYS A 60 20.07 -5.09 -6.14
CA LYS A 60 19.36 -3.83 -5.88
C LYS A 60 20.06 -3.11 -4.74
N LEU A 61 20.56 -1.92 -5.02
CA LEU A 61 21.38 -1.14 -4.09
C LEU A 61 20.51 -0.16 -3.28
N PRO A 62 20.85 0.07 -2.00
CA PRO A 62 20.25 1.13 -1.19
C PRO A 62 20.65 2.52 -1.72
N ARG A 63 20.06 3.58 -1.13
CA ARG A 63 20.31 4.96 -1.59
C ARG A 63 21.75 5.40 -1.36
N GLN A 64 22.37 4.90 -0.30
CA GLN A 64 23.69 5.31 0.13
C GLN A 64 24.61 4.09 0.35
N PRO A 65 25.92 4.22 0.09
CA PRO A 65 26.91 3.18 0.38
C PRO A 65 27.16 3.02 1.88
N LEU A 66 27.76 1.90 2.27
CA LEU A 66 28.11 1.57 3.66
C LEU A 66 29.03 2.60 4.32
N SER A 67 29.88 3.27 3.55
CA SER A 67 30.88 4.25 4.02
C SER A 67 30.33 5.64 4.31
N SER A 68 29.08 5.93 3.95
CA SER A 68 28.49 7.26 4.10
C SER A 68 28.29 7.64 5.57
N GLN A 69 29.13 8.57 6.07
CA GLN A 69 28.95 9.17 7.40
C GLN A 69 27.68 10.02 7.40
N GLY A 70 26.57 9.44 7.87
CA GLY A 70 25.28 10.15 7.91
C GLY A 70 24.05 9.27 7.77
N ALA A 71 24.18 8.00 7.36
CA ALA A 71 23.07 7.04 7.31
C ALA A 71 22.59 6.67 8.73
N ARG A 72 21.98 7.64 9.44
CA ARG A 72 21.51 7.51 10.83
C ARG A 72 20.24 6.67 10.93
N SER A 73 19.53 6.43 9.83
CA SER A 73 18.33 5.59 9.83
C SER A 73 18.53 4.32 9.01
N LEU A 74 18.14 3.16 9.55
CA LEU A 74 18.05 1.91 8.79
C LEU A 74 17.22 2.07 7.50
N GLN A 75 16.26 2.99 7.50
CA GLN A 75 15.35 3.28 6.37
C GLN A 75 16.08 3.73 5.09
N GLU A 76 17.19 4.47 5.21
CA GLU A 76 18.00 4.87 4.04
C GLU A 76 18.74 3.69 3.40
N ARG A 77 18.86 2.59 4.16
CA ARG A 77 19.46 1.31 3.75
C ARG A 77 18.41 0.26 3.35
N VAL A 78 17.12 0.54 3.55
CA VAL A 78 16.02 -0.35 3.14
C VAL A 78 15.74 -0.19 1.65
N VAL A 79 15.74 -1.31 0.93
CA VAL A 79 15.72 -1.36 -0.52
C VAL A 79 14.27 -1.52 -1.05
N SER A 80 13.41 -0.50 -0.88
CA SER A 80 11.96 -0.64 -1.14
C SER A 80 11.51 -0.38 -2.60
N SER A 81 12.08 0.60 -3.33
CA SER A 81 11.64 0.95 -4.71
C SER A 81 12.70 0.68 -5.80
N VAL A 82 12.28 0.20 -6.98
CA VAL A 82 13.17 -0.03 -8.14
C VAL A 82 13.64 1.33 -8.67
N ARG A 83 14.96 1.51 -8.82
CA ARG A 83 15.59 2.72 -9.37
C ARG A 83 16.46 2.35 -10.55
N THR A 84 16.39 3.12 -11.63
CA THR A 84 17.19 2.90 -12.85
C THR A 84 18.70 2.93 -12.60
N ASN A 85 19.18 3.80 -11.69
CA ASN A 85 20.61 3.88 -11.33
C ASN A 85 20.99 3.06 -10.08
N GLY A 86 20.04 2.34 -9.47
CA GLY A 86 20.21 1.66 -8.18
C GLY A 86 20.47 0.16 -8.27
N THR A 87 21.14 -0.30 -9.32
CA THR A 87 21.44 -1.72 -9.52
C THR A 87 22.93 -1.99 -9.79
N ALA A 88 23.38 -3.21 -9.49
CA ALA A 88 24.70 -3.72 -9.86
C ALA A 88 24.57 -5.13 -10.46
N ALA A 89 25.53 -5.49 -11.32
CA ALA A 89 25.59 -6.81 -11.92
C ALA A 89 25.91 -7.88 -10.86
N VAL A 90 25.33 -9.05 -11.02
CA VAL A 90 25.58 -10.19 -10.12
C VAL A 90 26.68 -11.03 -10.73
N ASP A 91 27.62 -11.44 -9.90
CA ASP A 91 28.66 -12.37 -10.33
C ASP A 91 28.00 -13.67 -10.85
N PRO A 92 28.39 -14.18 -12.03
CA PRO A 92 27.80 -15.39 -12.60
C PRO A 92 27.81 -16.58 -11.64
N TRP A 93 28.82 -16.71 -10.79
CA TRP A 93 28.90 -17.79 -9.80
C TRP A 93 27.80 -17.68 -8.74
N HIS A 94 27.60 -16.49 -8.16
CA HIS A 94 26.50 -16.23 -7.23
C HIS A 94 25.13 -16.44 -7.88
N ALA A 95 24.99 -16.05 -9.16
CA ALA A 95 23.76 -16.28 -9.92
C ALA A 95 23.47 -17.79 -10.05
N SER A 96 24.47 -18.59 -10.42
CA SER A 96 24.36 -20.05 -10.56
C SER A 96 24.03 -20.74 -9.24
N GLU A 97 24.65 -20.33 -8.13
CA GLU A 97 24.37 -20.90 -6.81
C GLU A 97 22.91 -20.67 -6.40
N VAL A 98 22.42 -19.44 -6.58
CA VAL A 98 21.03 -19.08 -6.26
C VAL A 98 20.05 -19.78 -7.21
N TYR A 99 20.36 -19.85 -8.50
CA TYR A 99 19.53 -20.58 -9.46
C TYR A 99 19.46 -22.06 -9.10
N ALA A 100 20.57 -22.70 -8.74
CA ALA A 100 20.59 -24.11 -8.33
C ALA A 100 19.72 -24.34 -7.08
N ALA A 101 19.87 -23.49 -6.05
CA ALA A 101 19.05 -23.57 -4.84
C ALA A 101 17.55 -23.41 -5.13
N LEU A 102 17.19 -22.49 -6.03
CA LEU A 102 15.80 -22.20 -6.37
C LEU A 102 15.20 -23.18 -7.39
N THR A 103 15.99 -23.81 -8.26
CA THR A 103 15.52 -24.69 -9.36
C THR A 103 14.64 -25.83 -8.83
N GLY A 104 15.02 -26.46 -7.72
CA GLY A 104 14.22 -27.53 -7.11
C GLY A 104 13.03 -27.01 -6.30
N LEU A 105 13.14 -25.80 -5.74
CA LEU A 105 12.13 -25.22 -4.85
C LEU A 105 10.99 -24.55 -5.60
N LEU A 106 11.26 -23.81 -6.68
CA LEU A 106 10.25 -23.01 -7.36
C LEU A 106 9.11 -23.85 -7.98
N PRO A 107 9.37 -24.94 -8.71
CA PRO A 107 8.30 -25.82 -9.18
C PRO A 107 7.49 -26.44 -8.03
N GLN A 108 8.10 -26.71 -6.88
CA GLN A 108 7.37 -27.20 -5.71
C GLN A 108 6.54 -26.10 -5.04
N LEU A 109 7.06 -24.88 -4.96
CA LEU A 109 6.39 -23.74 -4.33
C LEU A 109 5.22 -23.23 -5.17
N PHE A 110 5.36 -23.24 -6.49
CA PHE A 110 4.41 -22.63 -7.42
C PHE A 110 3.66 -23.63 -8.30
N GLY A 111 4.20 -24.82 -8.50
CA GLY A 111 3.55 -25.91 -9.21
C GLY A 111 2.69 -26.78 -8.31
N ALA A 112 2.95 -26.85 -6.99
CA ALA A 112 2.10 -27.62 -6.10
C ALA A 112 0.67 -27.08 -6.14
N GLN A 113 -0.31 -27.98 -6.32
CA GLN A 113 -1.68 -27.67 -5.90
C GLN A 113 -1.58 -27.10 -4.48
N LEU A 114 -2.32 -26.02 -4.22
CA LEU A 114 -2.38 -25.47 -2.87
C LEU A 114 -2.66 -26.65 -1.92
N PRO A 115 -1.75 -26.93 -0.96
CA PRO A 115 -1.91 -28.09 -0.09
C PRO A 115 -3.26 -27.98 0.60
N SER A 116 -3.94 -29.11 0.72
CA SER A 116 -5.16 -29.16 1.53
C SER A 116 -4.85 -28.77 2.97
N VAL A 117 -5.86 -28.38 3.73
CA VAL A 117 -5.67 -28.04 5.15
C VAL A 117 -5.06 -29.23 5.90
N GLU A 118 -5.49 -30.44 5.58
CA GLU A 118 -4.95 -31.68 6.16
C GLU A 118 -3.46 -31.86 5.81
N ALA A 119 -3.07 -31.57 4.58
CA ALA A 119 -1.68 -31.65 4.16
C ALA A 119 -0.80 -30.59 4.84
N LEU A 120 -1.33 -29.38 5.10
CA LEU A 120 -0.64 -28.34 5.87
C LEU A 120 -0.48 -28.75 7.34
N GLU A 121 -1.54 -29.28 7.95
CA GLU A 121 -1.53 -29.73 9.34
C GLU A 121 -0.57 -30.90 9.55
N GLU A 122 -0.56 -31.90 8.67
CA GLU A 122 0.38 -33.03 8.76
C GLU A 122 1.83 -32.58 8.54
N ARG A 123 2.08 -31.73 7.54
CA ARG A 123 3.44 -31.24 7.23
C ARG A 123 4.05 -30.46 8.40
N TYR A 124 3.23 -29.71 9.13
CA TYR A 124 3.67 -28.87 10.24
C TYR A 124 3.17 -29.38 11.60
N LYS A 125 2.93 -30.69 11.74
CA LYS A 125 2.42 -31.30 12.98
C LYS A 125 3.28 -31.03 14.22
N THR A 126 4.60 -30.89 14.03
CA THR A 126 5.55 -30.55 15.10
C THR A 126 5.62 -29.05 15.38
N GLN A 127 4.95 -28.22 14.58
CA GLN A 127 4.94 -26.76 14.67
C GLN A 127 3.50 -26.23 14.52
N PRO A 128 2.62 -26.46 15.52
CA PRO A 128 1.19 -26.19 15.41
C PRO A 128 0.85 -24.70 15.20
N ALA A 129 1.69 -23.79 15.68
CA ALA A 129 1.56 -22.35 15.39
C ALA A 129 1.79 -22.04 13.90
N LEU A 130 2.77 -22.68 13.27
CA LEU A 130 3.07 -22.54 11.85
C LEU A 130 1.97 -23.18 10.99
N ALA A 131 1.46 -24.35 11.41
CA ALA A 131 0.30 -24.98 10.78
C ALA A 131 -0.92 -24.05 10.77
N ALA A 132 -1.33 -23.54 11.93
CA ALA A 132 -2.47 -22.64 12.07
C ALA A 132 -2.30 -21.35 11.24
N TYR A 133 -1.08 -20.79 11.22
CA TYR A 133 -0.76 -19.64 10.37
C TYR A 133 -0.97 -19.94 8.88
N PHE A 134 -0.44 -21.06 8.37
CA PHE A 134 -0.57 -21.40 6.96
C PHE A 134 -2.01 -21.71 6.57
N VAL A 135 -2.78 -22.38 7.42
CA VAL A 135 -4.21 -22.60 7.20
C VAL A 135 -4.95 -21.26 7.12
N ALA A 136 -4.67 -20.34 8.04
CA ALA A 136 -5.28 -19.02 8.03
C ALA A 136 -4.88 -18.22 6.78
N ARG A 137 -3.62 -18.30 6.37
CA ARG A 137 -3.12 -17.64 5.16
C ARG A 137 -3.73 -18.24 3.90
N PHE A 138 -3.86 -19.56 3.84
CA PHE A 138 -4.56 -20.25 2.75
C PHE A 138 -6.01 -19.76 2.66
N ALA A 139 -6.73 -19.72 3.78
CA ALA A 139 -8.09 -19.20 3.85
C ALA A 139 -8.19 -17.75 3.37
N SER A 140 -7.23 -16.88 3.74
CA SER A 140 -7.22 -15.48 3.31
C SER A 140 -7.13 -15.27 1.79
N ALA A 141 -6.51 -16.22 1.09
CA ALA A 141 -6.35 -16.19 -0.36
C ALA A 141 -7.61 -16.68 -1.12
N MET A 142 -8.57 -17.31 -0.42
CA MET A 142 -9.77 -17.88 -1.03
C MET A 142 -10.84 -16.80 -1.30
N GLN A 143 -10.71 -16.09 -2.41
CA GLN A 143 -11.59 -14.96 -2.75
C GLN A 143 -13.00 -15.36 -3.23
N GLN A 144 -13.17 -16.57 -3.77
CA GLN A 144 -14.43 -17.01 -4.38
C GLN A 144 -15.26 -17.96 -3.51
N LYS A 145 -14.67 -18.51 -2.44
CA LYS A 145 -15.30 -19.53 -1.57
C LYS A 145 -15.29 -19.04 -0.13
N LEU A 146 -16.06 -17.98 0.15
CA LEU A 146 -16.03 -17.28 1.43
C LEU A 146 -16.41 -18.18 2.61
N ASP A 147 -17.38 -19.08 2.45
CA ASP A 147 -17.79 -19.96 3.55
C ASP A 147 -16.72 -21.00 3.89
N GLN A 148 -16.03 -21.55 2.89
CA GLN A 148 -14.88 -22.42 3.12
C GLN A 148 -13.73 -21.65 3.80
N ALA A 149 -13.48 -20.42 3.36
CA ALA A 149 -12.47 -19.56 3.98
C ALA A 149 -12.79 -19.28 5.46
N LYS A 150 -14.06 -18.98 5.79
CA LYS A 150 -14.53 -18.80 7.19
C LYS A 150 -14.34 -20.08 8.01
N ALA A 151 -14.67 -21.24 7.45
CA ALA A 151 -14.49 -22.53 8.11
C ALA A 151 -13.01 -22.81 8.43
N PHE A 152 -12.11 -22.56 7.48
CA PHE A 152 -10.67 -22.72 7.68
C PHE A 152 -10.09 -21.75 8.70
N LEU A 153 -10.51 -20.47 8.69
CA LEU A 153 -10.11 -19.53 9.76
C LEU A 153 -10.63 -19.96 11.13
N SER A 154 -11.82 -20.56 11.19
CA SER A 154 -12.37 -21.08 12.44
C SER A 154 -11.60 -22.31 12.94
N SER A 155 -11.16 -23.18 12.03
CA SER A 155 -10.27 -24.31 12.37
C SER A 155 -8.92 -23.80 12.88
N ALA A 156 -8.30 -22.87 12.15
CA ALA A 156 -7.03 -22.26 12.54
C ALA A 156 -7.10 -21.56 13.90
N GLU A 157 -8.22 -20.87 14.23
CA GLU A 157 -8.41 -20.24 15.54
C GLU A 157 -8.47 -21.28 16.66
N LYS A 158 -9.14 -22.42 16.45
CA LYS A 158 -9.19 -23.50 17.44
C LYS A 158 -7.80 -24.05 17.72
N SER A 159 -7.04 -24.35 16.66
CA SER A 159 -5.66 -24.84 16.77
C SER A 159 -4.75 -23.80 17.44
N ALA A 160 -4.89 -22.52 17.09
CA ALA A 160 -4.11 -21.44 17.67
C ALA A 160 -4.47 -21.17 19.14
N ALA A 161 -5.74 -21.31 19.53
CA ALA A 161 -6.19 -21.12 20.91
C ALA A 161 -5.63 -22.19 21.86
N ALA A 162 -5.39 -23.41 21.36
CA ALA A 162 -4.82 -24.52 22.13
C ALA A 162 -3.29 -24.44 22.33
N LEU A 163 -2.61 -23.49 21.67
CA LEU A 163 -1.18 -23.27 21.85
C LEU A 163 -0.86 -22.74 23.25
N GLU A 164 0.35 -23.02 23.72
CA GLU A 164 0.91 -22.36 24.90
C GLU A 164 0.95 -20.84 24.72
N GLU A 165 0.80 -20.11 25.82
CA GLU A 165 0.86 -18.65 25.80
C GLU A 165 2.23 -18.18 25.34
N GLY A 166 2.25 -17.25 24.39
CA GLY A 166 3.49 -16.76 23.82
C GLY A 166 3.28 -15.91 22.58
N GLN A 167 4.38 -15.32 22.13
CA GLN A 167 4.35 -14.39 21.00
C GLN A 167 3.85 -15.06 19.71
N ALA A 168 4.23 -16.32 19.45
CA ALA A 168 3.77 -17.05 18.27
C ALA A 168 2.24 -17.21 18.25
N LYS A 169 1.64 -17.61 19.39
CA LYS A 169 0.18 -17.69 19.57
C LYS A 169 -0.47 -16.33 19.28
N ASN A 170 0.03 -15.26 19.88
CA ASN A 170 -0.50 -13.91 19.72
C ASN A 170 -0.42 -13.42 18.27
N CYS A 171 0.71 -13.64 17.58
CA CYS A 171 0.87 -13.31 16.16
C CYS A 171 -0.18 -14.01 15.29
N VAL A 172 -0.34 -15.33 15.47
CA VAL A 172 -1.25 -16.14 14.66
C VAL A 172 -2.70 -15.77 14.92
N ARG A 173 -3.09 -15.59 16.19
CA ARG A 173 -4.45 -15.18 16.55
C ARG A 173 -4.75 -13.75 16.09
N SER A 174 -3.80 -12.83 16.17
CA SER A 174 -3.95 -11.49 15.62
C SER A 174 -4.24 -11.52 14.11
N PHE A 175 -3.50 -12.35 13.36
CA PHE A 175 -3.70 -12.56 11.93
C PHE A 175 -5.09 -13.14 11.62
N ILE A 176 -5.50 -14.20 12.33
CA ILE A 176 -6.79 -14.86 12.13
C ILE A 176 -7.94 -13.90 12.40
N GLN A 177 -7.94 -13.20 13.53
CA GLN A 177 -9.00 -12.27 13.90
C GLN A 177 -9.14 -11.13 12.88
N ARG A 178 -8.02 -10.58 12.38
CA ARG A 178 -8.07 -9.57 11.33
C ARG A 178 -8.71 -10.12 10.05
N TRP A 179 -8.34 -11.31 9.60
CA TRP A 179 -8.91 -11.91 8.39
C TRP A 179 -10.37 -12.31 8.55
N GLN A 180 -10.80 -12.73 9.73
CA GLN A 180 -12.22 -12.94 10.04
C GLN A 180 -13.00 -11.64 9.82
N SER A 181 -12.47 -10.50 10.28
CA SER A 181 -13.07 -9.18 10.00
C SER A 181 -13.13 -8.90 8.49
N VAL A 182 -12.04 -9.07 7.75
CA VAL A 182 -12.00 -8.81 6.30
C VAL A 182 -13.01 -9.67 5.54
N LEU A 183 -13.15 -10.96 5.87
CA LEU A 183 -14.08 -11.86 5.20
C LEU A 183 -15.54 -11.52 5.49
N VAL A 184 -15.90 -11.17 6.73
CA VAL A 184 -17.27 -10.74 7.07
C VAL A 184 -17.67 -9.51 6.27
N THR A 185 -16.74 -8.55 6.07
CA THR A 185 -17.00 -7.36 5.26
C THR A 185 -17.22 -7.72 3.78
N LYS A 186 -16.46 -8.69 3.22
CA LYS A 186 -16.65 -9.14 1.84
C LYS A 186 -17.99 -9.86 1.63
N ASP A 187 -18.38 -10.70 2.59
CA ASP A 187 -19.64 -11.46 2.57
C ASP A 187 -20.86 -10.55 2.55
N ARG A 188 -20.81 -9.43 3.27
CA ARG A 188 -21.90 -8.45 3.38
C ARG A 188 -21.82 -7.32 2.36
N GLY A 189 -21.15 -7.52 1.23
CA GLY A 189 -21.07 -6.50 0.17
C GLY A 189 -20.39 -5.20 0.62
N LYS A 190 -19.34 -5.30 1.45
CA LYS A 190 -18.58 -4.19 2.06
C LYS A 190 -19.26 -3.48 3.24
N ALA A 191 -20.33 -4.04 3.82
CA ALA A 191 -20.92 -3.51 5.04
C ALA A 191 -20.17 -3.98 6.31
N TRP A 192 -19.87 -3.05 7.21
CA TRP A 192 -19.29 -3.35 8.52
C TRP A 192 -20.36 -3.77 9.53
N SER A 193 -19.99 -4.62 10.48
CA SER A 193 -20.86 -5.12 11.54
C SER A 193 -20.18 -5.04 12.91
N LYS A 194 -20.96 -5.22 13.98
CA LYS A 194 -20.43 -5.34 15.35
C LYS A 194 -19.38 -6.45 15.47
N ASN A 195 -19.56 -7.55 14.73
CA ASN A 195 -18.60 -8.66 14.71
C ASN A 195 -17.25 -8.23 14.11
N ASN A 196 -17.23 -7.32 13.13
CA ASN A 196 -15.98 -6.79 12.58
C ASN A 196 -15.19 -5.99 13.63
N SER A 197 -15.87 -5.11 14.36
CA SER A 197 -15.25 -4.32 15.43
C SER A 197 -14.64 -5.22 16.49
N GLU A 198 -15.36 -6.28 16.88
CA GLU A 198 -14.89 -7.24 17.87
C GLU A 198 -13.67 -8.02 17.40
N CYS A 199 -13.67 -8.49 16.15
CA CYS A 199 -12.52 -9.17 15.56
C CYS A 199 -11.29 -8.25 15.47
N LEU A 200 -11.47 -6.99 15.07
CA LEU A 200 -10.37 -6.02 15.02
C LEU A 200 -9.84 -5.67 16.42
N ARG A 201 -10.73 -5.53 17.40
CA ARG A 201 -10.37 -5.32 18.80
C ARG A 201 -9.52 -6.48 19.32
N LYS A 202 -9.97 -7.72 19.13
CA LYS A 202 -9.18 -8.93 19.49
C LYS A 202 -7.84 -8.99 18.77
N SER A 203 -7.80 -8.63 17.49
CA SER A 203 -6.55 -8.60 16.72
C SER A 203 -5.51 -7.66 17.36
N LEU A 204 -5.96 -6.49 17.82
CA LEU A 204 -5.12 -5.51 18.52
C LEU A 204 -4.84 -5.90 19.98
N ASP A 205 -5.74 -6.62 20.65
CA ASP A 205 -5.48 -7.19 21.99
C ASP A 205 -4.33 -8.20 21.92
N PHE A 206 -4.30 -9.05 20.90
CA PHE A 206 -3.21 -10.01 20.69
C PHE A 206 -1.92 -9.34 20.22
N MET A 207 -2.00 -8.38 19.29
CA MET A 207 -0.84 -7.61 18.83
C MET A 207 -1.15 -6.12 18.72
N PRO A 208 -0.83 -5.32 19.76
CA PRO A 208 -1.07 -3.88 19.77
C PRO A 208 -0.23 -3.10 18.74
N TRP A 209 0.87 -3.66 18.25
CA TRP A 209 1.76 -3.04 17.28
C TRP A 209 1.47 -3.47 15.82
N ASN A 210 0.22 -3.81 15.53
CA ASN A 210 -0.20 -4.26 14.21
C ASN A 210 -0.70 -3.10 13.33
N ALA A 211 0.12 -2.69 12.36
CA ALA A 211 -0.23 -1.59 11.46
C ALA A 211 -1.46 -1.90 10.58
N ASN A 212 -1.62 -3.15 10.14
CA ASN A 212 -2.73 -3.58 9.29
C ASN A 212 -4.07 -3.54 10.04
N ALA A 213 -4.09 -3.96 11.31
CA ALA A 213 -5.30 -3.90 12.12
C ALA A 213 -5.76 -2.46 12.35
N TYR A 214 -4.83 -1.54 12.66
CA TYR A 214 -5.15 -0.11 12.74
C TYR A 214 -5.61 0.47 11.41
N TYR A 215 -4.98 0.09 10.29
CA TYR A 215 -5.43 0.50 8.96
C TYR A 215 -6.87 0.06 8.67
N ILE A 216 -7.21 -1.20 8.92
CA ILE A 216 -8.57 -1.73 8.66
C ILE A 216 -9.59 -1.05 9.58
N GLN A 217 -9.24 -0.81 10.84
CA GLN A 217 -10.08 -0.03 11.75
C GLN A 217 -10.29 1.40 11.25
N GLY A 218 -9.24 2.04 10.72
CA GLY A 218 -9.32 3.36 10.11
C GLY A 218 -10.22 3.38 8.86
N VAL A 219 -10.11 2.36 7.99
CA VAL A 219 -11.00 2.22 6.82
C VAL A 219 -12.46 2.07 7.25
N LYS A 220 -12.73 1.25 8.28
CA LYS A 220 -14.06 1.14 8.86
C LYS A 220 -14.57 2.49 9.36
N SER A 221 -13.80 3.18 10.19
CA SER A 221 -14.17 4.49 10.74
C SER A 221 -14.40 5.54 9.65
N LEU A 222 -13.58 5.54 8.59
CA LEU A 222 -13.75 6.42 7.44
C LEU A 222 -15.08 6.14 6.72
N GLN A 223 -15.44 4.88 6.51
CA GLN A 223 -16.71 4.51 5.87
C GLN A 223 -17.93 4.83 6.75
N GLU A 224 -17.77 4.76 8.07
CA GLU A 224 -18.77 5.20 9.05
C GLU A 224 -18.76 6.72 9.30
N TRP A 225 -17.95 7.48 8.55
CA TRP A 225 -17.83 8.94 8.69
C TRP A 225 -17.29 9.44 10.05
N HIS A 226 -16.66 8.56 10.83
CA HIS A 226 -15.94 8.91 12.05
C HIS A 226 -14.51 9.37 11.71
N LEU A 227 -14.38 10.54 11.10
CA LEU A 227 -13.14 11.02 10.47
C LEU A 227 -12.00 11.21 11.47
N GLU A 228 -12.26 11.67 12.69
CA GLU A 228 -11.26 11.86 13.74
C GLU A 228 -10.65 10.52 14.17
N VAL A 229 -11.51 9.49 14.32
CA VAL A 229 -11.08 8.13 14.67
C VAL A 229 -10.29 7.53 13.53
N ALA A 230 -10.73 7.72 12.28
CA ALA A 230 -10.02 7.25 11.10
C ALA A 230 -8.60 7.83 11.02
N VAL A 231 -8.46 9.15 11.19
CA VAL A 231 -7.17 9.86 11.21
C VAL A 231 -6.25 9.29 12.29
N ALA A 232 -6.76 9.12 13.53
CA ALA A 232 -5.98 8.55 14.62
C ALA A 232 -5.51 7.11 14.32
N CYS A 233 -6.38 6.28 13.76
CA CYS A 233 -6.05 4.91 13.36
C CYS A 233 -4.98 4.88 12.24
N PHE A 234 -5.11 5.71 11.21
CA PHE A 234 -4.12 5.75 10.14
C PHE A 234 -2.76 6.29 10.59
N HIS A 235 -2.71 7.30 11.47
CA HIS A 235 -1.45 7.74 12.06
C HIS A 235 -0.80 6.66 12.92
N LYS A 236 -1.56 5.89 13.70
CA LYS A 236 -1.03 4.72 14.43
C LYS A 236 -0.48 3.67 13.47
N SER A 237 -1.18 3.41 12.37
CA SER A 237 -0.70 2.49 11.33
C SER A 237 0.64 2.96 10.75
N LEU A 238 0.78 4.24 10.39
CA LEU A 238 2.03 4.81 9.87
C LEU A 238 3.16 4.89 10.91
N ALA A 239 2.84 5.10 12.18
CA ALA A 239 3.84 5.08 13.24
C ALA A 239 4.48 3.69 13.41
N LEU A 240 3.71 2.63 13.13
CA LEU A 240 4.15 1.24 13.18
C LEU A 240 4.81 0.79 11.88
N ASP A 241 4.27 1.21 10.73
CA ASP A 241 4.83 0.94 9.40
C ASP A 241 4.80 2.20 8.51
N PRO A 242 5.89 2.99 8.54
CA PRO A 242 6.01 4.18 7.70
C PRO A 242 6.06 3.90 6.20
N ASP A 243 6.32 2.66 5.77
CA ASP A 243 6.33 2.27 4.36
C ASP A 243 4.97 1.71 3.91
N PHE A 244 3.95 1.78 4.76
CA PHE A 244 2.60 1.38 4.39
C PHE A 244 1.90 2.48 3.59
N LYS A 245 1.84 2.32 2.27
CA LYS A 245 1.25 3.31 1.35
C LYS A 245 -0.23 3.63 1.63
N ALA A 246 -1.05 2.62 1.97
CA ALA A 246 -2.50 2.79 2.00
C ALA A 246 -3.00 3.79 3.07
N PRO A 247 -2.45 3.81 4.30
CA PRO A 247 -2.73 4.87 5.27
C PRO A 247 -2.48 6.31 4.77
N TYR A 248 -1.40 6.58 4.01
CA TYR A 248 -1.16 7.92 3.44
C TYR A 248 -2.29 8.37 2.51
N VAL A 249 -2.75 7.47 1.65
CA VAL A 249 -3.84 7.72 0.72
C VAL A 249 -5.12 8.04 1.49
N ASN A 250 -5.46 7.23 2.50
CA ASN A 250 -6.70 7.42 3.26
C ASN A 250 -6.65 8.62 4.23
N LEU A 251 -5.49 8.98 4.78
CA LEU A 251 -5.33 10.25 5.51
C LEU A 251 -5.54 11.45 4.60
N GLY A 252 -5.02 11.41 3.37
CA GLY A 252 -5.31 12.44 2.37
C GLY A 252 -6.82 12.58 2.14
N ILE A 253 -7.55 11.46 2.01
CA ILE A 253 -9.02 11.46 1.91
C ILE A 253 -9.66 12.09 3.15
N CYS A 254 -9.27 11.67 4.35
CA CYS A 254 -9.82 12.21 5.60
C CYS A 254 -9.62 13.73 5.71
N HIS A 255 -8.42 14.23 5.45
CA HIS A 255 -8.12 15.65 5.54
C HIS A 255 -8.85 16.46 4.46
N LEU A 256 -8.95 15.95 3.23
CA LEU A 256 -9.78 16.58 2.18
C LEU A 256 -11.26 16.65 2.57
N GLN A 257 -11.81 15.60 3.19
CA GLN A 257 -13.21 15.59 3.65
C GLN A 257 -13.45 16.55 4.81
N ARG A 258 -12.43 16.82 5.62
CA ARG A 258 -12.45 17.78 6.73
C ARG A 258 -12.10 19.21 6.32
N GLU A 259 -11.85 19.46 5.03
CA GLU A 259 -11.40 20.75 4.51
C GLU A 259 -10.06 21.21 5.13
N GLU A 260 -9.24 20.26 5.62
CA GLU A 260 -7.93 20.52 6.21
C GLU A 260 -6.84 20.49 5.11
N TRP A 261 -6.88 21.46 4.20
CA TRP A 261 -6.10 21.44 2.96
C TRP A 261 -4.59 21.33 3.18
N GLN A 262 -4.04 22.10 4.11
CA GLN A 262 -2.60 22.04 4.40
C GLN A 262 -2.18 20.65 4.88
N LYS A 263 -2.96 20.03 5.79
CA LYS A 263 -2.68 18.67 6.28
C LYS A 263 -2.77 17.63 5.17
N ALA A 264 -3.71 17.80 4.22
CA ALA A 264 -3.83 16.92 3.06
C ALA A 264 -2.61 17.04 2.11
N ILE A 265 -2.04 18.23 1.96
CA ILE A 265 -0.79 18.46 1.22
C ILE A 265 0.36 17.77 1.96
N ASP A 266 0.55 18.07 3.24
CA ASP A 266 1.67 17.55 4.05
C ASP A 266 1.72 16.02 4.02
N ILE A 267 0.58 15.35 4.26
CA ILE A 267 0.54 13.88 4.26
C ILE A 267 0.77 13.28 2.86
N SER A 268 0.35 13.98 1.81
CA SER A 268 0.57 13.54 0.44
C SER A 268 2.03 13.68 0.04
N GLU A 269 2.70 14.76 0.48
CA GLU A 269 4.14 14.97 0.29
C GLU A 269 4.95 13.90 1.04
N GLU A 270 4.62 13.64 2.32
CA GLU A 270 5.24 12.57 3.10
C GLU A 270 5.10 11.20 2.44
N GLY A 271 3.91 10.89 1.90
CA GLY A 271 3.65 9.66 1.17
C GLY A 271 4.44 9.59 -0.14
N LEU A 272 4.57 10.70 -0.87
CA LEU A 272 5.30 10.78 -2.14
C LEU A 272 6.82 10.61 -1.99
N VAL A 273 7.39 10.99 -0.83
CA VAL A 273 8.80 10.74 -0.50
C VAL A 273 9.12 9.23 -0.48
N ARG A 274 8.12 8.41 -0.09
CA ARG A 274 8.27 6.95 0.12
C ARG A 274 7.71 6.13 -1.03
N HIS A 275 6.63 6.60 -1.64
CA HIS A 275 5.85 5.86 -2.62
C HIS A 275 5.55 6.71 -3.85
N THR A 276 5.68 6.11 -5.02
CA THR A 276 5.08 6.67 -6.23
C THR A 276 3.60 6.29 -6.27
N GLY A 277 2.70 7.27 -6.34
CA GLY A 277 1.26 7.02 -6.36
C GLY A 277 0.45 8.15 -6.97
N PRO A 278 -0.33 7.92 -8.03
CA PRO A 278 -1.16 8.97 -8.62
C PRO A 278 -2.28 9.45 -7.69
N GLN A 279 -2.71 8.64 -6.71
CA GLN A 279 -3.71 9.04 -5.72
C GLN A 279 -3.20 10.15 -4.80
N LEU A 280 -1.93 10.07 -4.38
CA LEU A 280 -1.31 11.10 -3.54
C LEU A 280 -1.15 12.41 -4.31
N LEU A 281 -0.76 12.34 -5.59
CA LEU A 281 -0.73 13.51 -6.48
C LEU A 281 -2.12 14.09 -6.69
N TYR A 282 -3.14 13.24 -6.83
CA TYR A 282 -4.53 13.69 -6.94
C TYR A 282 -4.97 14.42 -5.67
N HIS A 283 -4.77 13.83 -4.48
CA HIS A 283 -5.15 14.47 -3.22
C HIS A 283 -4.43 15.79 -3.00
N MET A 284 -3.12 15.83 -3.26
CA MET A 284 -2.31 17.05 -3.18
C MET A 284 -2.80 18.12 -4.16
N GLY A 285 -3.13 17.74 -5.41
CA GLY A 285 -3.64 18.66 -6.41
C GLY A 285 -5.00 19.27 -6.04
N VAL A 286 -5.93 18.45 -5.53
CA VAL A 286 -7.21 18.92 -5.01
C VAL A 286 -7.03 19.84 -3.81
N ALA A 287 -6.17 19.47 -2.85
CA ALA A 287 -5.90 20.27 -1.67
C ALA A 287 -5.26 21.63 -2.01
N LYS A 288 -4.25 21.65 -2.88
CA LYS A 288 -3.59 22.90 -3.34
C LYS A 288 -4.58 23.80 -4.08
N ALA A 289 -5.46 23.24 -4.91
CA ALA A 289 -6.47 24.04 -5.60
C ALA A 289 -7.46 24.69 -4.61
N ASN A 290 -7.97 23.94 -3.63
CA ASN A 290 -8.91 24.46 -2.63
C ASN A 290 -8.23 25.48 -1.69
N LEU A 291 -7.00 25.22 -1.24
CA LEU A 291 -6.23 26.17 -0.42
C LEU A 291 -6.01 27.51 -1.17
N ALA A 292 -5.70 27.44 -2.46
CA ALA A 292 -5.56 28.62 -3.31
C ALA A 292 -6.90 29.36 -3.56
N MET A 293 -8.04 28.68 -3.48
CA MET A 293 -9.37 29.31 -3.54
C MET A 293 -9.76 30.02 -2.23
N GLU A 294 -9.23 29.56 -1.09
CA GLU A 294 -9.48 30.17 0.22
C GLU A 294 -8.60 31.38 0.50
N GLY A 295 -7.38 31.39 -0.03
CA GLY A 295 -6.53 32.58 0.00
C GLY A 295 -7.08 33.69 -0.90
N GLU A 296 -7.06 34.94 -0.44
CA GLU A 296 -7.59 36.11 -1.17
C GLU A 296 -6.95 36.30 -2.56
N MET A 297 -5.77 35.73 -2.79
CA MET A 297 -5.23 35.49 -4.13
C MET A 297 -4.44 34.17 -4.12
N GLY A 298 -5.09 33.07 -4.50
CA GLY A 298 -4.37 31.85 -4.85
C GLY A 298 -3.21 32.18 -5.79
N GLY A 299 -1.98 32.04 -5.28
CA GLY A 299 -0.79 32.46 -6.01
C GLY A 299 -0.73 31.70 -7.33
N PHE A 300 -0.40 32.37 -8.44
CA PHE A 300 -0.24 31.73 -9.75
C PHE A 300 0.58 30.43 -9.67
N THR A 301 1.63 30.43 -8.86
CA THR A 301 2.48 29.27 -8.57
C THR A 301 1.71 28.11 -7.93
N GLN A 302 0.90 28.37 -6.90
CA GLN A 302 0.13 27.33 -6.19
C GLN A 302 -0.93 26.69 -7.10
N LEU A 303 -1.62 27.50 -7.91
CA LEU A 303 -2.60 27.00 -8.89
C LEU A 303 -1.91 26.20 -10.01
N GLN A 304 -0.73 26.63 -10.43
CA GLN A 304 0.06 25.91 -11.43
C GLN A 304 0.50 24.54 -10.88
N GLU A 305 1.03 24.50 -9.66
CA GLU A 305 1.41 23.26 -8.99
C GLU A 305 0.21 22.32 -8.81
N ALA A 306 -0.95 22.85 -8.40
CA ALA A 306 -2.19 22.07 -8.28
C ALA A 306 -2.55 21.39 -9.62
N LYS A 307 -2.53 22.16 -10.71
CA LYS A 307 -2.80 21.65 -12.06
C LYS A 307 -1.78 20.59 -12.48
N GLU A 308 -0.49 20.82 -12.24
CA GLU A 308 0.57 19.85 -12.56
C GLU A 308 0.41 18.52 -11.80
N CYS A 309 0.03 18.58 -10.53
CA CYS A 309 -0.24 17.39 -9.72
C CYS A 309 -1.42 16.59 -10.29
N LEU A 310 -2.53 17.26 -10.59
CA LEU A 310 -3.71 16.64 -11.19
C LEU A 310 -3.42 16.07 -12.58
N ASP A 311 -2.67 16.78 -13.42
CA ASP A 311 -2.32 16.34 -14.77
C ASP A 311 -1.43 15.08 -14.72
N LYS A 312 -0.43 15.05 -13.84
CA LYS A 312 0.40 13.85 -13.60
C LYS A 312 -0.44 12.67 -13.10
N ALA A 313 -1.37 12.91 -12.16
CA ALA A 313 -2.28 11.88 -11.68
C ALA A 313 -3.18 11.35 -12.82
N ARG A 314 -3.72 12.23 -13.67
CA ARG A 314 -4.62 11.91 -14.78
C ARG A 314 -3.93 11.10 -15.87
N LYS A 315 -2.69 11.46 -16.21
CA LYS A 315 -1.88 10.78 -17.23
C LYS A 315 -1.27 9.46 -16.75
N SER A 316 -1.35 9.15 -15.46
CA SER A 316 -0.84 7.88 -14.94
C SER A 316 -1.62 6.69 -15.49
N ALA A 317 -0.97 5.52 -15.54
CA ALA A 317 -1.62 4.28 -15.95
C ALA A 317 -2.87 3.98 -15.11
N GLU A 318 -2.89 4.39 -13.84
CA GLU A 318 -4.05 4.21 -12.97
C GLU A 318 -5.17 5.21 -13.26
N GLY A 319 -4.82 6.48 -13.51
CA GLY A 319 -5.78 7.53 -13.88
C GLY A 319 -6.46 7.28 -15.22
N GLN A 320 -5.79 6.54 -16.12
CA GLN A 320 -6.30 6.13 -17.42
C GLN A 320 -7.08 4.79 -17.38
N ARG A 321 -7.05 4.05 -16.26
CA ARG A 321 -7.81 2.79 -16.14
C ARG A 321 -9.29 3.08 -16.19
N ARG A 322 -10.00 2.52 -17.17
CA ARG A 322 -11.46 2.45 -17.13
C ARG A 322 -11.89 1.32 -16.20
N ARG A 323 -12.78 1.58 -15.23
CA ARG A 323 -13.32 0.51 -14.38
C ARG A 323 -14.09 -0.48 -15.26
N ARG A 324 -13.68 -1.75 -15.26
CA ARG A 324 -14.45 -2.86 -15.85
C ARG A 324 -15.46 -3.33 -14.80
N ASP A 325 -16.64 -2.75 -14.76
CA ASP A 325 -17.81 -3.40 -14.14
C ASP A 325 -18.85 -3.69 -15.22
N ARG A 326 -19.63 -4.75 -14.99
CA ARG A 326 -20.55 -5.43 -15.93
C ARG A 326 -21.81 -4.63 -16.34
N CYS A 327 -21.73 -3.31 -16.41
CA CYS A 327 -22.73 -2.45 -17.05
C CYS A 327 -22.01 -1.47 -17.98
N GLU A 328 -22.66 -1.09 -19.08
CA GLU A 328 -22.12 -0.33 -20.23
C GLU A 328 -21.49 1.04 -19.92
N ASP A 329 -21.37 1.43 -18.65
CA ASP A 329 -20.85 2.71 -18.22
C ASP A 329 -19.47 2.53 -17.56
N SER A 330 -18.42 2.45 -18.39
CA SER A 330 -17.03 2.33 -17.93
C SER A 330 -16.58 3.64 -17.27
N ARG A 331 -16.87 3.82 -15.99
CA ARG A 331 -16.56 5.08 -15.30
C ARG A 331 -15.06 5.21 -15.04
N SER A 332 -14.49 6.32 -15.49
CA SER A 332 -13.15 6.78 -15.12
C SER A 332 -13.04 6.95 -13.60
N PRO A 333 -11.85 6.79 -12.99
CA PRO A 333 -11.60 7.21 -11.61
C PRO A 333 -11.81 8.72 -11.43
N TRP A 334 -11.76 9.48 -12.53
CA TRP A 334 -12.08 10.90 -12.60
C TRP A 334 -13.57 11.13 -12.76
N THR A 335 -14.11 11.99 -11.92
CA THR A 335 -15.52 12.40 -11.90
C THR A 335 -15.74 13.66 -12.77
N PRO A 336 -16.98 13.96 -13.19
CA PRO A 336 -17.29 15.23 -13.86
C PRO A 336 -16.90 16.47 -13.02
N TYR A 337 -16.85 16.32 -11.70
CA TYR A 337 -16.37 17.37 -10.81
C TYR A 337 -14.87 17.63 -10.99
N ASP A 338 -14.07 16.56 -11.13
CA ASP A 338 -12.63 16.70 -11.38
C ASP A 338 -12.35 17.38 -12.73
N ASP A 339 -13.17 17.10 -13.75
CA ASP A 339 -13.10 17.81 -15.03
C ASP A 339 -13.45 19.30 -14.87
N THR A 340 -14.43 19.62 -14.03
CA THR A 340 -14.82 21.01 -13.74
C THR A 340 -13.70 21.74 -13.00
N LEU A 341 -13.10 21.11 -11.99
CA LEU A 341 -11.95 21.65 -11.26
C LEU A 341 -10.75 21.89 -12.19
N PHE A 342 -10.47 20.95 -13.08
CA PHE A 342 -9.36 21.07 -14.03
C PHE A 342 -9.57 22.23 -15.00
N ARG A 343 -10.78 22.38 -15.57
CA ARG A 343 -11.13 23.52 -16.43
C ARG A 343 -11.04 24.85 -15.68
N TRP A 344 -11.52 24.88 -14.43
CA TRP A 344 -11.42 26.07 -13.60
C TRP A 344 -9.96 26.49 -13.38
N LEU A 345 -9.06 25.54 -13.09
CA LEU A 345 -7.62 25.81 -12.96
C LEU A 345 -7.04 26.38 -14.26
N GLU A 346 -7.43 25.85 -15.42
CA GLU A 346 -6.97 26.34 -16.72
C GLU A 346 -7.38 27.79 -16.98
N VAL A 347 -8.66 28.10 -16.81
CA VAL A 347 -9.20 29.46 -16.99
C VAL A 347 -8.52 30.42 -16.02
N ARG A 348 -8.44 30.06 -14.74
CA ARG A 348 -7.89 30.94 -13.70
C ARG A 348 -6.40 31.24 -13.91
N LEU A 349 -5.62 30.26 -14.35
CA LEU A 349 -4.21 30.46 -14.67
C LEU A 349 -4.03 31.40 -15.87
N GLU A 350 -4.92 31.33 -16.86
CA GLU A 350 -4.86 32.22 -18.02
C GLU A 350 -5.26 33.66 -17.68
N GLU A 351 -6.28 33.84 -16.82
CA GLU A 351 -6.63 35.15 -16.25
C GLU A 351 -5.43 35.78 -15.53
N LEU A 352 -4.77 35.03 -14.65
CA LEU A 352 -3.62 35.51 -13.88
C LEU A 352 -2.41 35.81 -14.78
N ARG A 353 -2.18 35.04 -15.86
CA ARG A 353 -1.16 35.35 -16.86
C ARG A 353 -1.44 36.67 -17.57
N THR A 354 -2.69 36.88 -17.95
CA THR A 354 -3.12 38.10 -18.64
C THR A 354 -2.98 39.31 -17.73
N GLN A 355 -3.40 39.20 -16.46
CA GLN A 355 -3.22 40.23 -15.45
C GLN A 355 -1.75 40.58 -15.20
N ARG A 356 -0.85 39.58 -15.17
CA ARG A 356 0.61 39.81 -15.04
C ARG A 356 1.24 40.45 -16.28
N ARG A 357 0.65 40.29 -17.46
CA ARG A 357 1.12 40.90 -18.72
C ARG A 357 0.64 42.34 -18.89
N MET A 358 -0.43 42.75 -18.22
CA MET A 358 -0.91 44.13 -18.25
C MET A 358 -0.08 45.01 -17.31
N LEU A 359 0.33 46.20 -17.79
CA LEU A 359 1.00 47.22 -16.99
C LEU A 359 0.11 47.66 -15.80
N PRO A 360 0.69 48.12 -14.67
CA PRO A 360 -0.09 48.61 -13.54
C PRO A 360 -0.98 49.79 -13.98
N GLY A 361 -2.29 49.58 -14.04
CA GLY A 361 -3.26 50.63 -14.39
C GLY A 361 -4.54 50.19 -15.12
N VAL A 362 -4.62 48.95 -15.63
CA VAL A 362 -5.82 48.44 -16.32
C VAL A 362 -6.34 47.19 -15.61
N MET A 363 -7.33 47.36 -14.73
CA MET A 363 -8.02 46.23 -14.09
C MET A 363 -9.08 45.66 -15.05
N PRO A 364 -9.05 44.35 -15.37
CA PRO A 364 -10.12 43.74 -16.16
C PRO A 364 -11.37 43.62 -15.29
N GLY A 365 -12.47 44.27 -15.71
CA GLY A 365 -13.80 44.10 -15.14
C GLY A 365 -14.39 42.76 -15.55
N GLY A 366 -14.04 41.70 -14.83
CA GLY A 366 -14.64 40.37 -14.99
C GLY A 366 -14.78 39.71 -13.63
N ALA A 367 -16.02 39.40 -13.23
CA ALA A 367 -16.25 38.68 -11.98
C ALA A 367 -15.57 37.29 -12.08
N PRO A 368 -14.81 36.86 -11.07
CA PRO A 368 -14.17 35.55 -11.10
C PRO A 368 -15.23 34.47 -11.22
N LEU A 369 -15.02 33.51 -12.13
CA LEU A 369 -15.88 32.35 -12.28
C LEU A 369 -15.83 31.53 -10.98
N MET A 370 -16.84 31.67 -10.13
CA MET A 370 -16.94 30.89 -8.89
C MET A 370 -17.34 29.46 -9.24
N LEU A 371 -16.52 28.49 -8.83
CA LEU A 371 -17.00 27.11 -8.69
C LEU A 371 -18.19 27.11 -7.73
N PRO A 372 -19.29 26.37 -8.03
CA PRO A 372 -20.40 26.25 -7.09
C PRO A 372 -19.85 25.71 -5.76
N ARG A 373 -19.84 26.56 -4.72
CA ARG A 373 -19.45 26.16 -3.36
C ARG A 373 -20.50 25.21 -2.81
N SER A 374 -20.43 23.92 -3.14
CA SER A 374 -21.21 22.89 -2.45
C SER A 374 -20.49 22.52 -1.15
N ARG A 375 -20.50 23.44 -0.17
CA ARG A 375 -20.16 23.14 1.23
C ARG A 375 -20.98 21.91 1.63
N GLY A 376 -20.31 20.79 1.93
CA GLY A 376 -20.96 19.56 2.40
C GLY A 376 -21.18 18.42 1.39
N GLN A 377 -20.65 18.49 0.15
CA GLN A 377 -20.79 17.36 -0.79
C GLN A 377 -19.49 16.66 -1.21
N LEU A 378 -18.28 17.15 -0.88
CA LEU A 378 -17.02 16.42 -1.16
C LEU A 378 -17.01 15.00 -0.56
N GLY A 379 -17.76 14.82 0.52
CA GLY A 379 -17.91 13.58 1.27
C GLY A 379 -18.22 12.30 0.51
N LYS A 380 -19.01 12.39 -0.56
CA LYS A 380 -19.42 11.22 -1.38
C LYS A 380 -18.67 11.15 -2.73
N ARG A 381 -17.63 11.97 -2.92
CA ARG A 381 -17.19 12.40 -4.26
C ARG A 381 -15.75 12.09 -4.65
N ILE A 382 -14.96 11.43 -3.81
CA ILE A 382 -13.59 11.02 -4.18
C ILE A 382 -13.69 9.70 -4.96
N GLY A 383 -13.45 9.76 -6.28
CA GLY A 383 -13.61 8.64 -7.24
C GLY A 383 -12.62 7.48 -7.07
N TRP A 384 -11.69 7.62 -6.13
CA TRP A 384 -10.76 6.58 -5.71
C TRP A 384 -11.37 5.84 -4.50
N ASP A 385 -11.98 4.68 -4.75
CA ASP A 385 -12.50 3.83 -3.67
C ASP A 385 -11.40 3.56 -2.65
N ALA A 386 -11.70 3.81 -1.36
CA ALA A 386 -10.85 3.46 -0.22
C ALA A 386 -10.49 1.95 -0.19
N PHE A 387 -11.22 1.12 -0.94
CA PHE A 387 -11.01 -0.32 -1.10
C PHE A 387 -10.14 -0.72 -2.31
N SER A 388 -9.74 0.22 -3.18
CA SER A 388 -8.94 -0.10 -4.36
C SER A 388 -7.47 -0.41 -4.04
N CYS A 389 -6.99 0.04 -2.88
CA CYS A 389 -5.71 -0.39 -2.31
C CYS A 389 -5.89 -1.80 -1.72
N ARG A 390 -5.45 -2.82 -2.47
CA ARG A 390 -5.41 -4.22 -2.00
C ARG A 390 -4.72 -4.28 -0.63
N VAL A 391 -5.41 -4.85 0.36
CA VAL A 391 -4.86 -5.28 1.66
C VAL A 391 -3.82 -6.36 1.45
#